data_AF-A0A954AA87-F1
#
_entry.id   AF-A0A954AA87-F1
#
_cell.length_a   1.000
_cell.length_b   1.000
_cell.length_c   1.000
_cell.angle_alpha   90.00
_cell.angle_beta   90.00
_cell.angle_gamma   90.00
#
_symmetry.space_group_name_H-M   'P 1'
#
loop_
_entity.id
_entity.type
_entity.pdbx_description
1 polymer ?
#
loop_
_entity_poly.entity_id
_entity_poly.type
_entity_poly.pdbx_seq_one_letter_code
_entity_poly.pdbx_strand_id
1 'polypeptide(L)'
;EARTYRRVGSTQERKADIRPLAATHRDIPAMVASGAFRADLFFRLATARLRVPPLRERLSDVPDLSRAILERLEGNAAPTIEKDALAALARRDWPGNVRELRNALEVASALCRDETIREADLQRQGPTASLSPPALAITPSPRPTVGGGLFRDEKARVLEEFERDYLAAVFEA
;
A
#
# COMPACT_ATOMS: atom_id res chain seq x y z
N GLU A 1 -6.48 -36.82 -13.53
CA GLU A 1 -5.56 -35.93 -14.28
C GLU A 1 -4.15 -36.01 -13.70
N ALA A 2 -3.13 -36.07 -14.55
CA ALA A 2 -1.75 -36.25 -14.10
C ALA A 2 -1.25 -34.96 -13.39
N ARG A 3 -1.03 -35.04 -12.08
CA ARG A 3 -0.38 -33.99 -11.29
C ARG A 3 1.14 -34.03 -11.51
N THR A 4 1.57 -33.91 -12.76
CA THR A 4 2.98 -33.98 -13.14
C THR A 4 3.43 -32.67 -13.77
N TYR A 5 4.70 -32.35 -13.56
CA TYR A 5 5.36 -31.19 -14.15
C TYR A 5 6.78 -31.55 -14.56
N ARG A 6 7.40 -30.68 -15.34
CA ARG A 6 8.74 -30.84 -15.88
C ARG A 6 9.45 -29.49 -15.78
N ARG A 7 10.72 -29.53 -15.39
CA ARG A 7 11.57 -28.33 -15.43
C ARG A 7 11.85 -27.95 -16.89
N VAL A 8 11.95 -26.67 -17.18
CA VAL A 8 12.35 -26.20 -18.52
C VAL A 8 13.70 -26.85 -18.88
N GLY A 9 13.77 -27.48 -20.05
CA GLY A 9 14.97 -28.19 -20.54
C GLY A 9 15.18 -29.62 -20.01
N SER A 10 14.35 -30.11 -19.08
CA SER A 10 14.39 -31.51 -18.64
C SER A 10 13.42 -32.36 -19.46
N THR A 11 13.67 -33.65 -19.63
CA THR A 11 12.69 -34.62 -20.16
C THR A 11 11.97 -35.41 -19.06
N GLN A 12 12.45 -35.31 -17.82
CA GLN A 12 11.93 -36.08 -16.70
C GLN A 12 10.64 -35.45 -16.16
N GLU A 13 9.60 -36.27 -16.04
CA GLU A 13 8.36 -35.89 -15.35
C GLU A 13 8.49 -36.12 -13.85
N ARG A 14 7.94 -35.19 -13.07
CA ARG A 14 7.90 -35.25 -11.60
C ARG A 14 6.47 -35.08 -11.13
N LYS A 15 6.06 -35.84 -10.12
CA LYS A 15 4.75 -35.67 -9.47
C LYS A 15 4.78 -34.49 -8.50
N ALA A 16 3.69 -33.74 -8.45
CA ALA A 16 3.47 -32.66 -7.51
C ALA A 16 2.15 -32.90 -6.77
N ASP A 17 2.18 -32.93 -5.45
CA ASP A 17 0.96 -32.89 -4.65
C ASP A 17 0.76 -31.46 -4.14
N ILE A 18 -0.12 -30.71 -4.80
CA ILE A 18 -0.32 -29.28 -4.56
C ILE A 18 -1.80 -28.95 -4.44
N ARG A 19 -2.08 -27.93 -3.63
CA ARG A 19 -3.38 -27.26 -3.57
C ARG A 19 -3.24 -25.85 -4.15
N PRO A 20 -3.57 -25.64 -5.45
CA PRO A 20 -3.44 -24.33 -6.05
C PRO A 20 -4.46 -23.35 -5.45
N LEU A 21 -3.99 -22.15 -5.10
CA LEU A 21 -4.81 -21.00 -4.76
C LEU A 21 -4.45 -19.88 -5.74
N ALA A 22 -5.46 -19.30 -6.39
CA ALA A 22 -5.29 -18.22 -7.34
C ALA A 22 -6.18 -17.02 -6.94
N ALA A 23 -5.66 -15.82 -7.11
CA ALA A 23 -6.38 -14.58 -6.86
C ALA A 23 -6.10 -13.58 -7.98
N THR A 24 -7.12 -12.81 -8.37
CA THR A 24 -7.03 -11.83 -9.47
C THR A 24 -8.06 -10.72 -9.26
N HIS A 25 -7.69 -9.50 -9.62
CA HIS A 25 -8.60 -8.34 -9.68
C HIS A 25 -9.25 -8.18 -11.07
N ARG A 26 -8.78 -8.95 -12.06
CA ARG A 26 -9.26 -8.89 -13.44
C ARG A 26 -10.47 -9.79 -13.65
N ASP A 27 -11.35 -9.37 -14.55
CA ASP A 27 -12.48 -10.18 -15.01
C ASP A 27 -11.97 -11.32 -15.92
N ILE A 28 -11.74 -12.50 -15.32
CA ILE A 28 -11.30 -13.68 -16.04
C ILE A 28 -12.32 -14.16 -17.08
N PRO A 29 -13.63 -14.23 -16.79
CA PRO A 29 -14.64 -14.49 -17.83
C PRO A 29 -14.48 -13.62 -19.08
N ALA A 30 -14.30 -12.30 -18.93
CA ALA A 30 -14.07 -11.41 -20.06
C ALA A 30 -12.75 -11.71 -20.79
N MET A 31 -11.69 -12.05 -20.06
CA MET A 31 -10.40 -12.45 -20.66
C MET A 31 -10.45 -13.78 -21.40
N VAL A 32 -11.30 -14.71 -20.97
CA VAL A 32 -11.56 -15.97 -21.70
C VAL A 32 -12.27 -15.67 -23.02
N ALA A 33 -13.28 -14.79 -22.99
CA ALA A 33 -14.00 -14.38 -24.19
C ALA A 33 -13.10 -13.66 -25.22
N SER A 34 -12.11 -12.88 -24.77
CA SER A 34 -11.14 -12.21 -25.65
C SER A 34 -9.97 -13.10 -26.10
N GLY A 35 -9.89 -14.35 -25.66
CA GLY A 35 -8.79 -15.26 -25.96
C GLY A 35 -7.48 -14.98 -25.20
N ALA A 36 -7.46 -13.96 -24.33
CA ALA A 36 -6.31 -13.63 -23.49
C ALA A 36 -6.10 -14.61 -22.33
N PHE A 37 -7.11 -15.42 -22.00
CA PHE A 37 -7.03 -16.44 -20.97
C PHE A 37 -7.57 -17.80 -21.46
N ARG A 38 -6.86 -18.86 -21.09
CA ARG A 38 -7.21 -20.23 -21.48
C ARG A 38 -8.47 -20.71 -20.77
N ALA A 39 -9.49 -21.09 -21.55
CA ALA A 39 -10.76 -21.58 -21.03
C ALA A 39 -10.60 -22.84 -20.17
N ASP A 40 -9.76 -23.79 -20.59
CA ASP A 40 -9.54 -25.05 -19.87
C ASP A 40 -8.93 -24.84 -18.48
N LEU A 41 -7.99 -23.90 -18.35
CA LEU A 41 -7.42 -23.52 -17.05
C LEU A 41 -8.46 -22.81 -16.17
N PHE A 42 -9.27 -21.93 -16.75
CA PHE A 42 -10.31 -21.22 -16.01
C PHE A 42 -11.28 -22.19 -15.35
N PHE A 43 -11.83 -23.15 -16.11
CA PHE A 43 -12.79 -24.11 -15.56
C PHE A 43 -12.18 -25.03 -14.48
N ARG A 44 -10.88 -25.32 -14.54
CA ARG A 44 -10.18 -26.08 -13.48
C ARG A 44 -9.97 -25.28 -12.19
N LEU A 45 -9.67 -23.98 -12.31
CA LEU A 45 -9.47 -23.09 -11.15
C LEU A 45 -10.80 -22.63 -10.54
N ALA A 46 -11.84 -22.51 -11.35
CA ALA A 46 -13.11 -21.89 -11.00
C ALA A 46 -14.05 -22.78 -10.16
N THR A 47 -13.62 -23.96 -9.72
CA THR A 47 -14.45 -24.92 -8.97
C THR A 47 -14.99 -24.34 -7.66
N ALA A 48 -14.20 -23.52 -6.97
CA ALA A 48 -14.63 -22.80 -5.77
C ALA A 48 -14.16 -21.35 -5.88
N ARG A 49 -15.10 -20.42 -6.00
CA ARG A 49 -14.82 -18.97 -6.11
C ARG A 49 -15.19 -18.28 -4.81
N LEU A 50 -14.26 -17.51 -4.27
CA LEU A 50 -14.51 -16.62 -3.14
C LEU A 50 -14.37 -15.18 -3.63
N ARG A 51 -15.47 -14.42 -3.57
CA ARG A 51 -15.44 -12.97 -3.80
C ARG A 51 -15.02 -12.30 -2.50
N VAL A 52 -13.95 -11.53 -2.56
CA VAL A 52 -13.56 -10.62 -1.47
C VAL A 52 -14.17 -9.26 -1.77
N PRO A 53 -15.23 -8.84 -1.05
CA PRO A 53 -15.81 -7.52 -1.26
C PRO A 53 -14.82 -6.43 -0.82
N PRO A 54 -14.90 -5.23 -1.44
CA PRO A 54 -14.10 -4.09 -1.03
C PRO A 54 -14.48 -3.62 0.38
N LEU A 55 -13.57 -2.88 1.03
CA LEU A 55 -13.73 -2.46 2.42
C LEU A 55 -14.96 -1.54 2.62
N ARG A 56 -15.33 -0.73 1.62
CA ARG A 56 -16.58 0.07 1.62
C ARG A 56 -17.85 -0.75 1.79
N GLU A 57 -17.87 -2.02 1.36
CA GLU A 57 -19.02 -2.91 1.54
C GLU A 57 -19.01 -3.59 2.92
N ARG A 58 -17.94 -3.40 3.71
CA ARG A 58 -17.68 -4.04 5.02
C ARG A 58 -17.10 -3.06 6.05
N LEU A 59 -17.64 -1.85 6.11
CA LEU A 59 -17.16 -0.81 7.03
C LEU A 59 -17.31 -1.19 8.51
N SER A 60 -18.22 -2.11 8.83
CA SER A 60 -18.36 -2.71 10.17
C SER A 60 -17.09 -3.37 10.68
N ASP A 61 -16.23 -3.84 9.77
CA ASP A 61 -15.03 -4.60 10.12
C ASP A 61 -13.82 -3.69 10.34
N VAL A 62 -13.95 -2.40 10.01
CA VAL A 62 -12.87 -1.41 10.12
C VAL A 62 -12.31 -1.34 11.55
N PRO A 63 -13.11 -1.27 12.63
CA PRO A 63 -12.57 -1.20 13.99
C PRO A 63 -11.70 -2.41 14.37
N ASP A 64 -12.16 -3.62 14.04
CA ASP A 64 -11.42 -4.85 14.34
C ASP A 64 -10.16 -4.98 13.46
N LEU A 65 -10.27 -4.61 12.18
CA LEU A 65 -9.12 -4.56 11.27
C LEU A 65 -8.08 -3.54 11.75
N SER A 66 -8.51 -2.35 12.20
CA SER A 66 -7.60 -1.31 12.68
C SER A 66 -6.81 -1.77 13.90
N ARG A 67 -7.48 -2.43 14.86
CA ARG A 67 -6.80 -3.00 16.04
C ARG A 67 -5.78 -4.06 15.64
N ALA A 68 -6.19 -5.03 14.80
CA ALA A 68 -5.30 -6.10 14.35
C ALA A 68 -4.11 -5.59 13.52
N ILE A 69 -4.31 -4.53 12.74
CA ILE A 69 -3.24 -3.89 11.98
C ILE A 69 -2.25 -3.20 12.90
N LEU A 70 -2.71 -2.41 13.89
CA LEU A 70 -1.83 -1.72 14.83
C LEU A 70 -1.03 -2.71 15.70
N GLU A 71 -1.68 -3.77 16.18
CA GLU A 71 -1.01 -4.85 16.92
C GLU A 71 0.09 -5.50 16.08
N ARG A 72 -0.11 -5.62 14.77
CA ARG A 72 0.92 -6.16 13.85
C ARG A 72 2.04 -5.17 13.53
N LEU A 73 1.78 -3.87 13.62
CA LEU A 73 2.76 -2.81 13.34
C LEU A 73 3.68 -2.58 14.54
N GLU A 74 3.11 -2.40 15.73
CA GLU A 74 3.82 -1.92 16.93
C GLU A 74 3.86 -2.97 18.05
N GLY A 75 3.19 -4.12 17.90
CA GLY A 75 3.13 -5.16 18.92
C GLY A 75 2.51 -4.66 20.22
N ASN A 76 3.23 -4.82 21.32
CA ASN A 76 2.79 -4.38 22.66
C ASN A 76 2.76 -2.85 22.83
N ALA A 77 3.40 -2.09 21.94
CA ALA A 77 3.38 -0.62 21.93
C ALA A 77 2.27 -0.06 21.02
N ALA A 78 1.31 -0.89 20.60
CA ALA A 78 0.22 -0.47 19.74
C ALA A 78 -0.61 0.62 20.41
N PRO A 79 -0.72 1.82 19.79
CA PRO A 79 -1.50 2.91 20.36
C PRO A 79 -2.99 2.56 20.39
N THR A 80 -3.69 3.07 21.39
CA THR A 80 -5.13 2.93 21.49
C THR A 80 -5.82 3.90 20.53
N ILE A 81 -6.86 3.46 19.82
CA ILE A 81 -7.64 4.35 18.95
C ILE A 81 -8.83 4.89 19.74
N GLU A 82 -9.01 6.21 19.76
CA GLU A 82 -10.15 6.85 20.40
C GLU A 82 -11.46 6.62 19.59
N LYS A 83 -12.61 6.75 20.25
CA LYS A 83 -13.92 6.42 19.65
C LYS A 83 -14.28 7.31 18.45
N ASP A 84 -13.92 8.59 18.52
CA ASP A 84 -14.08 9.57 17.44
C ASP A 84 -13.23 9.19 16.22
N ALA A 85 -11.98 8.79 16.43
CA ALA A 85 -11.06 8.32 15.40
C ALA A 85 -11.58 7.04 14.73
N LEU A 86 -12.06 6.07 15.51
CA LEU A 86 -12.71 4.87 14.96
C LEU A 86 -13.95 5.21 14.12
N ALA A 87 -14.79 6.13 14.60
CA ALA A 87 -15.96 6.58 13.86
C ALA A 87 -15.55 7.28 12.56
N ALA A 88 -14.47 8.07 12.56
CA ALA A 88 -13.94 8.71 11.36
C ALA A 88 -13.41 7.67 10.35
N LEU A 89 -12.68 6.65 10.80
CA LEU A 89 -12.22 5.55 9.95
C LEU A 89 -13.38 4.77 9.33
N ALA A 90 -14.46 4.55 10.08
CA ALA A 90 -15.65 3.84 9.63
C ALA A 90 -16.53 4.62 8.63
N ARG A 91 -16.30 5.94 8.47
CA ARG A 91 -17.03 6.79 7.51
C ARG A 91 -16.34 6.93 6.15
N ARG A 92 -15.08 6.51 6.01
CA ARG A 92 -14.31 6.63 4.76
C ARG A 92 -14.54 5.43 3.84
N ASP A 93 -14.54 5.65 2.53
CA ASP A 93 -14.80 4.60 1.52
C ASP A 93 -13.59 3.69 1.23
N TRP A 94 -12.38 4.08 1.64
CA TRP A 94 -11.14 3.31 1.44
C TRP A 94 -10.97 2.74 0.02
N PRO A 95 -10.79 3.58 -1.03
CA PRO A 95 -10.56 3.10 -2.40
C PRO A 95 -9.37 2.12 -2.51
N GLY A 96 -8.33 2.29 -1.70
CA GLY A 96 -7.19 1.36 -1.58
C GLY A 96 -7.42 0.18 -0.62
N ASN A 97 -8.65 0.01 -0.11
CA ASN A 97 -9.06 -1.02 0.84
C ASN A 97 -8.13 -1.07 2.06
N VAL A 98 -7.86 -2.28 2.57
CA VAL A 98 -7.01 -2.54 3.73
C VAL A 98 -5.60 -1.97 3.58
N ARG A 99 -5.08 -1.82 2.35
CA ARG A 99 -3.76 -1.22 2.14
C ARG A 99 -3.73 0.26 2.51
N GLU A 100 -4.76 0.99 2.11
CA GLU A 100 -4.91 2.41 2.46
C GLU A 100 -5.19 2.58 3.95
N LEU A 101 -6.05 1.74 4.53
CA LEU A 101 -6.29 1.70 5.97
C LEU A 101 -4.99 1.48 6.75
N ARG A 102 -4.17 0.50 6.34
CA ARG A 102 -2.87 0.24 6.98
C ARG A 102 -1.95 1.45 6.90
N ASN A 103 -1.84 2.10 5.74
CA ASN A 103 -0.99 3.28 5.58
C ASN A 103 -1.46 4.43 6.47
N ALA A 104 -2.78 4.67 6.53
CA ALA A 104 -3.34 5.70 7.39
C ALA A 104 -3.03 5.43 8.87
N LEU A 105 -3.14 4.18 9.31
CA LEU A 105 -2.84 3.78 10.69
C LEU A 105 -1.34 3.83 11.01
N GLU A 106 -0.48 3.46 10.06
CA GLU A 106 0.98 3.53 10.19
C GLU A 106 1.45 4.99 10.34
N VAL A 107 0.87 5.92 9.59
CA VAL A 107 1.17 7.34 9.77
C VAL A 107 0.55 7.89 11.05
N ALA A 108 -0.68 7.49 11.39
CA ALA A 108 -1.31 7.92 12.64
C ALA A 108 -0.56 7.44 13.88
N SER A 109 -0.02 6.21 13.89
CA SER A 109 0.80 5.71 14.99
C SER A 109 2.10 6.50 15.15
N ALA A 110 2.74 6.87 14.04
CA ALA A 110 3.94 7.70 14.06
C ALA A 110 3.68 9.16 14.52
N LEU A 111 2.48 9.69 14.29
CA LEU A 111 2.12 11.07 14.63
C LEU A 111 1.43 11.21 15.99
N CYS A 112 0.86 10.13 16.52
CA CYS A 112 0.11 10.19 17.77
C CYS A 112 1.00 10.57 18.94
N ARG A 113 0.44 11.36 19.85
CA ARG A 113 1.06 11.69 21.14
C ARG A 113 0.39 10.83 22.20
N ASP A 114 1.18 10.41 23.18
CA ASP A 114 0.70 9.67 24.36
C ASP A 114 -0.01 8.34 24.02
N GLU A 115 0.51 7.62 23.00
CA GLU A 115 0.03 6.28 22.60
C GLU A 115 -1.48 6.22 22.28
N THR A 116 -2.08 7.35 21.90
CA THR A 116 -3.51 7.46 21.61
C THR A 116 -3.76 8.14 20.26
N ILE A 117 -4.32 7.41 19.30
CA ILE A 117 -4.70 7.92 17.98
C ILE A 117 -6.06 8.63 18.07
N ARG A 118 -6.07 9.91 17.70
CA ARG A 118 -7.28 10.77 17.66
C ARG A 118 -7.70 11.09 16.24
N GLU A 119 -8.89 11.65 16.05
CA GLU A 119 -9.38 12.00 14.71
C GLU A 119 -8.43 12.98 13.98
N ALA A 120 -7.80 13.91 14.70
CA ALA A 120 -6.84 14.87 14.15
C ALA A 120 -5.60 14.21 13.52
N ASP A 121 -5.15 13.06 14.05
CA ASP A 121 -4.00 12.32 13.54
C ASP A 121 -4.33 11.62 12.21
N LEU A 122 -5.61 11.30 11.99
CA LEU A 122 -6.14 10.68 10.78
C LEU A 122 -6.40 11.68 9.64
N GLN A 123 -6.74 12.93 9.98
CA GLN A 123 -7.09 13.99 9.01
C GLN A 123 -5.88 14.55 8.25
N ARG A 124 -4.66 14.42 8.80
CA ARG A 124 -3.41 14.79 8.10
C ARG A 124 -3.12 13.90 6.90
N GLN A 125 -3.78 12.74 6.80
CA GLN A 125 -3.89 11.94 5.58
C GLN A 125 -5.06 12.49 4.76
N GLY A 126 -4.81 13.56 3.97
CA GLY A 126 -5.78 14.05 2.99
C GLY A 126 -6.35 12.90 2.16
N PRO A 127 -7.57 13.04 1.58
CA PRO A 127 -8.11 12.00 0.72
C PRO A 127 -7.03 11.62 -0.29
N THR A 128 -6.73 10.33 -0.43
CA THR A 128 -5.99 9.81 -1.59
C THR A 128 -6.93 9.94 -2.81
N ALA A 129 -7.41 11.16 -3.06
CA ALA A 129 -7.96 11.57 -4.31
C ALA A 129 -6.76 11.54 -5.23
N SER A 130 -6.65 10.45 -6.01
CA SER A 130 -5.84 10.40 -7.20
C SER A 130 -4.51 11.14 -7.04
N LEU A 131 -3.48 10.43 -6.56
CA LEU A 131 -2.13 10.71 -7.04
C LEU A 131 -2.11 10.39 -8.56
N SER A 132 -2.83 11.17 -9.36
CA SER A 132 -2.17 11.81 -10.47
C SER A 132 -1.01 12.49 -9.76
N PRO A 133 0.25 12.13 -10.06
CA PRO A 133 1.35 12.87 -9.46
C PRO A 133 0.95 14.33 -9.61
N PRO A 134 1.07 15.17 -8.55
CA PRO A 134 1.13 16.58 -8.86
C PRO A 134 2.11 16.62 -10.02
N ALA A 135 1.76 17.31 -11.10
CA ALA A 135 2.84 17.94 -11.80
C ALA A 135 3.51 18.76 -10.70
N LEU A 136 4.48 18.15 -9.98
CA LEU A 136 5.76 18.74 -9.75
C LEU A 136 6.04 19.29 -11.14
N ALA A 137 5.63 20.55 -11.31
CA ALA A 137 6.50 21.50 -11.92
C ALA A 137 7.82 21.20 -11.23
N ILE A 138 8.59 20.32 -11.87
CA ILE A 138 10.02 20.34 -11.79
C ILE A 138 10.30 21.71 -12.41
N THR A 139 10.07 22.79 -11.65
CA THR A 139 10.87 23.98 -11.79
C THR A 139 12.27 23.40 -11.67
N PRO A 140 13.05 23.43 -12.76
CA PRO A 140 14.41 22.94 -12.67
C PRO A 140 15.05 23.74 -11.53
N SER A 141 15.28 23.08 -10.40
CA SER A 141 16.11 23.65 -9.34
C SER A 141 17.39 24.10 -10.02
N PRO A 142 17.89 25.32 -9.72
CA PRO A 142 19.11 25.81 -10.34
C PRO A 142 20.16 24.73 -10.18
N ARG A 143 20.73 24.27 -11.30
CA ARG A 143 21.82 23.28 -11.26
C ARG A 143 22.88 23.85 -10.33
N PRO A 144 23.29 23.12 -9.27
CA PRO A 144 24.36 23.61 -8.41
C PRO A 144 25.58 23.83 -9.31
N THR A 145 26.12 25.04 -9.26
CA THR A 145 27.35 25.38 -9.97
C THR A 145 28.46 24.64 -9.24
N VAL A 146 28.84 23.47 -9.76
CA VAL A 146 29.88 22.63 -9.17
C VAL A 146 31.20 23.39 -9.26
N GLY A 147 31.60 23.99 -8.15
CA GLY A 147 32.80 24.82 -8.04
C GLY A 147 34.06 23.98 -7.86
N GLY A 148 34.38 23.06 -8.80
CA GLY A 148 35.69 22.41 -8.94
C GLY A 148 36.31 21.72 -7.70
N GLY A 149 35.59 21.57 -6.59
CA GLY A 149 36.08 21.06 -5.32
C GLY A 149 35.93 19.54 -5.17
N LEU A 150 36.42 19.01 -4.06
CA LEU A 150 36.24 17.60 -3.70
C LEU A 150 34.75 17.31 -3.52
N PHE A 151 34.26 16.24 -4.17
CA PHE A 151 32.86 15.81 -4.15
C PHE A 151 32.25 15.71 -2.74
N ARG A 152 33.06 15.40 -1.73
CA ARG A 152 32.61 15.25 -0.34
C ARG A 152 32.17 16.58 0.27
N ASP A 153 32.88 17.67 -0.04
CA ASP A 153 32.61 19.01 0.50
C ASP A 153 31.41 19.64 -0.22
N GLU A 154 31.32 19.43 -1.53
CA GLU A 154 30.18 19.90 -2.34
C GLU A 154 28.89 19.16 -1.93
N LYS A 155 28.97 17.85 -1.68
CA LYS A 155 27.83 17.06 -1.21
C LYS A 155 27.32 17.52 0.16
N ALA A 156 28.21 17.84 1.10
CA ALA A 156 27.83 18.29 2.43
C ALA A 156 27.07 19.63 2.36
N ARG A 157 27.56 20.55 1.52
CA ARG A 157 26.95 21.88 1.34
C ARG A 157 25.56 21.82 0.72
N VAL A 158 25.39 20.99 -0.32
CA VAL A 158 24.09 20.78 -0.97
C VAL A 158 23.09 20.12 -0.02
N LEU A 159 23.56 19.23 0.87
CA LEU A 159 22.71 18.57 1.85
C LEU A 159 22.22 19.53 2.94
N GLU A 160 23.12 20.39 3.47
CA GLU A 160 22.75 21.40 4.46
C GLU A 160 21.79 22.46 3.90
N GLU A 161 21.99 22.89 2.66
CA GLU A 161 21.10 23.85 1.99
C GLU A 161 19.71 23.24 1.76
N PHE A 162 19.67 21.97 1.32
CA PHE A 162 18.42 21.23 1.18
C PHE A 162 17.71 21.01 2.52
N GLU A 163 18.44 20.64 3.58
CA GLU A 163 17.86 20.48 4.92
C GLU A 163 17.24 21.79 5.43
N ARG A 164 17.92 22.92 5.21
CA ARG A 164 17.42 24.24 5.61
C ARG A 164 16.14 24.62 4.86
N ASP A 165 16.13 24.46 3.55
CA ASP A 165 14.97 24.80 2.69
C ASP A 165 13.78 23.88 2.98
N TYR A 166 14.05 22.58 3.23
CA TYR A 166 13.03 21.61 3.60
C TYR A 166 12.42 21.93 4.97
N LEU A 167 13.24 22.24 5.98
CA LEU A 167 12.75 22.61 7.30
C LEU A 167 11.96 23.92 7.26
N ALA A 168 12.41 24.93 6.51
CA ALA A 168 11.66 26.18 6.33
C ALA A 168 10.27 25.94 5.70
N ALA A 169 10.20 25.14 4.63
CA ALA A 169 8.94 24.82 3.96
C ALA A 169 7.97 23.98 4.81
N VAL A 170 8.49 23.12 5.70
CA VAL A 170 7.68 22.28 6.60
C VAL A 170 7.18 23.07 7.81
N PHE A 171 7.90 24.10 8.27
CA PHE A 171 7.49 24.92 9.42
C PHE A 171 6.65 26.15 9.04
N GLU A 172 6.63 26.60 7.78
CA GLU A 172 5.79 27.72 7.30
C GLU A 172 4.42 27.30 6.69
N ALA A 173 4.04 26.02 6.78
CA ALA A 173 2.76 25.48 6.27
C ALA A 173 1.94 24.76 7.37
#